data_AF-A0A949WGK9-F1
#
_entry.id   AF-A0A949WGK9-F1
#
_cell.length_a   1.000
_cell.length_b   1.000
_cell.length_c   1.000
_cell.angle_alpha   90.00
_cell.angle_beta   90.00
_cell.angle_gamma   90.00
#
_symmetry.space_group_name_H-M   'P 1'
#
loop_
_entity.id
_entity.type
_entity.pdbx_description
1 polymer ?
#
loop_
_entity_poly.entity_id
_entity_poly.type
_entity_poly.pdbx_seq_one_letter_code
_entity_poly.pdbx_strand_id
1 'polypeptide(L)'
;MSATFNPLSDEDHAILASYFPVVDGIAALIGEHCEIVLHSLEFLEHSAIYIVNGHNTDRKIGSPITDRALWSLHHMQTDSVSKPYFTRAKGGVLMKSITIAIRNGKQHVIGLICINLNLDVPVSQFLSTFIAPQESDTSVNFASSVEDLVAQTIESTIDEIQNDRNVANNNKNRQIVTTLFEKGIFDIKDAINQVAERLDISRHTVYLYIRQIKQDNE
;
A
#
# COMPACT_ATOMS: atom_id res chain seq x y z
N MET A 1 13.09 -9.10 -36.79
CA MET A 1 11.67 -9.46 -36.67
C MET A 1 11.00 -8.33 -35.91
N SER A 2 10.15 -7.55 -36.57
CA SER A 2 9.39 -6.48 -35.91
C SER A 2 8.42 -7.15 -34.95
N ALA A 3 8.59 -6.95 -33.64
CA ALA A 3 7.59 -7.37 -32.67
C ALA A 3 6.35 -6.51 -32.91
N THR A 4 5.36 -7.05 -33.63
CA THR A 4 4.03 -6.46 -33.74
C THR A 4 3.37 -6.56 -32.37
N PHE A 5 3.49 -5.50 -31.58
CA PHE A 5 2.70 -5.34 -30.38
C PHE A 5 1.26 -5.05 -30.81
N ASN A 6 0.33 -5.90 -30.36
CA ASN A 6 -1.09 -5.63 -30.56
C ASN A 6 -1.49 -4.42 -29.70
N PRO A 7 -2.41 -3.57 -30.19
CA PRO A 7 -2.98 -2.51 -29.37
C PRO A 7 -3.59 -3.12 -28.10
N LEU A 8 -3.42 -2.43 -26.97
CA LEU A 8 -3.94 -2.87 -25.69
C LEU A 8 -5.46 -2.66 -25.67
N SER A 9 -6.16 -3.55 -24.97
CA SER A 9 -7.61 -3.43 -24.76
C SER A 9 -7.93 -2.50 -23.59
N ASP A 10 -9.17 -2.00 -23.52
CA ASP A 10 -9.63 -1.17 -22.39
C ASP A 10 -9.42 -1.86 -21.03
N GLU A 11 -9.53 -3.18 -20.98
CA GLU A 11 -9.24 -3.99 -19.78
C GLU A 11 -7.74 -3.92 -19.42
N ASP A 12 -6.85 -4.00 -20.41
CA ASP A 12 -5.41 -3.87 -20.20
C ASP A 12 -5.06 -2.47 -19.68
N HIS A 13 -5.67 -1.41 -20.23
CA HIS A 13 -5.48 -0.04 -19.73
C HIS A 13 -5.99 0.12 -18.29
N ALA A 14 -7.14 -0.49 -17.96
CA ALA A 14 -7.67 -0.48 -16.60
C ALA A 14 -6.75 -1.20 -15.60
N ILE A 15 -6.17 -2.33 -16.01
CA ILE A 15 -5.17 -3.05 -15.20
C ILE A 15 -3.95 -2.15 -14.98
N LEU A 16 -3.38 -1.53 -16.01
CA LEU A 16 -2.24 -0.62 -15.86
C LEU A 16 -2.56 0.58 -14.95
N ALA A 17 -3.73 1.18 -15.10
CA ALA A 17 -4.17 2.29 -14.25
C ALA A 17 -4.30 1.89 -12.77
N SER A 18 -4.68 0.64 -12.49
CA SER A 18 -4.77 0.11 -11.12
C SER A 18 -3.41 0.09 -10.38
N TYR A 19 -2.29 0.17 -11.11
CA TYR A 19 -0.95 0.24 -10.54
C TYR A 19 -0.49 1.67 -10.20
N PHE A 20 -1.20 2.73 -10.59
CA PHE A 20 -0.77 4.10 -10.25
C PHE A 20 -0.64 4.30 -8.73
N PRO A 21 -1.63 3.89 -7.89
CA PRO A 21 -1.49 4.01 -6.44
C PRO A 21 -0.40 3.09 -5.87
N VAL A 22 -0.10 1.97 -6.53
CA VAL A 22 0.99 1.06 -6.13
C VAL A 22 2.34 1.76 -6.33
N VAL A 23 2.52 2.44 -7.46
CA VAL A 23 3.72 3.23 -7.74
C VAL A 23 3.88 4.34 -6.71
N ASP A 24 2.82 5.08 -6.41
CA ASP A 24 2.84 6.15 -5.40
C ASP A 24 3.18 5.59 -4.01
N GLY A 25 2.52 4.50 -3.59
CA GLY A 25 2.70 3.91 -2.27
C GLY A 25 4.11 3.37 -2.02
N ILE A 26 4.68 2.65 -3.00
CA ILE A 26 6.05 2.12 -2.86
C ILE A 26 7.06 3.28 -2.82
N ALA A 27 6.89 4.30 -3.65
CA ALA A 27 7.79 5.46 -3.67
C ALA A 27 7.68 6.28 -2.38
N ALA A 28 6.48 6.47 -1.84
CA ALA A 28 6.25 7.15 -0.57
C ALA A 28 6.88 6.40 0.61
N LEU A 29 6.84 5.06 0.59
CA LEU A 29 7.45 4.24 1.64
C LEU A 29 8.98 4.27 1.62
N ILE A 30 9.60 4.20 0.44
CA ILE A 30 11.07 4.09 0.32
C ILE A 30 11.73 5.48 0.29
N GLY A 31 11.04 6.50 -0.21
CA GLY A 31 11.51 7.88 -0.29
C GLY A 31 12.07 8.26 -1.67
N GLU A 32 12.58 9.49 -1.75
CA GLU A 32 12.91 10.18 -3.01
C GLU A 32 14.03 9.51 -3.84
N HIS A 33 14.87 8.70 -3.22
CA HIS A 33 15.98 8.00 -3.89
C HIS A 33 15.56 6.68 -4.54
N CYS A 34 14.27 6.33 -4.48
CA CYS A 34 13.68 5.21 -5.17
C CYS A 34 12.80 5.71 -6.32
N GLU A 35 13.30 5.57 -7.54
CA GLU A 35 12.53 5.83 -8.74
C GLU A 35 11.66 4.62 -9.09
N ILE A 36 10.40 4.88 -9.41
CA ILE A 36 9.48 3.85 -9.87
C ILE A 36 8.88 4.30 -11.18
N VAL A 37 8.99 3.45 -12.20
CA VAL A 37 8.53 3.71 -13.55
C VAL A 37 7.56 2.61 -13.95
N LEU A 38 6.32 3.00 -14.25
CA LEU A 38 5.34 2.14 -14.87
C LEU A 38 5.37 2.33 -16.38
N HIS A 39 5.55 1.21 -17.09
CA HIS A 39 5.61 1.14 -18.53
C HIS A 39 4.35 0.45 -19.10
N SER A 40 3.73 1.04 -20.11
CA SER A 40 2.88 0.36 -21.08
C SER A 40 3.73 -0.21 -22.21
N LEU A 41 3.48 -1.46 -22.61
CA LEU A 41 4.15 -2.08 -23.76
C LEU A 41 3.44 -1.82 -25.09
N GLU A 42 2.41 -0.98 -25.11
CA GLU A 42 1.69 -0.60 -26.33
C GLU A 42 2.57 0.19 -27.31
N PHE A 43 3.33 1.16 -26.80
CA PHE A 43 4.24 2.00 -27.58
C PHE A 43 5.60 2.12 -26.89
N LEU A 44 6.58 1.32 -27.31
CA LEU A 44 7.89 1.25 -26.65
C LEU A 44 8.64 2.59 -26.59
N GLU A 45 8.47 3.43 -27.61
CA GLU A 45 9.07 4.78 -27.68
C GLU A 45 8.49 5.75 -26.65
N HIS A 46 7.26 5.49 -26.19
CA HIS A 46 6.52 6.32 -25.21
C HIS A 46 6.00 5.47 -24.05
N SER A 47 6.77 4.44 -23.67
CA SER A 47 6.28 3.40 -22.78
C SER A 47 6.02 3.89 -21.36
N ALA A 48 6.79 4.85 -20.84
CA ALA A 48 6.63 5.29 -19.45
C ALA A 48 5.34 6.11 -19.27
N ILE A 49 4.29 5.48 -18.74
CA ILE A 49 2.97 6.09 -18.56
C ILE A 49 2.80 6.77 -17.20
N TYR A 50 3.59 6.34 -16.19
CA TYR A 50 3.57 6.93 -14.85
C TYR A 50 4.94 6.79 -14.20
N ILE A 51 5.42 7.86 -13.54
CA ILE A 51 6.76 7.92 -12.96
C ILE A 51 6.72 8.68 -11.65
N VAL A 52 7.31 8.10 -10.60
CA VAL A 52 7.61 8.79 -9.35
C VAL A 52 9.13 8.83 -9.15
N ASN A 53 9.64 9.97 -8.68
CA ASN A 53 11.07 10.23 -8.49
C ASN A 53 11.94 10.10 -9.76
N GLY A 54 11.38 10.43 -10.92
CA GLY A 54 12.06 10.36 -12.24
C GLY A 54 13.32 11.23 -12.37
N HIS A 55 13.56 12.15 -11.42
CA HIS A 55 14.77 12.95 -11.34
C HIS A 55 16.04 12.09 -11.13
N ASN A 56 15.92 10.87 -10.61
CA ASN A 56 17.07 9.97 -10.45
C ASN A 56 17.66 9.50 -11.79
N THR A 57 16.88 9.50 -12.87
CA THR A 57 17.35 9.09 -14.21
C THR A 57 16.99 10.08 -15.32
N ASP A 58 16.53 11.28 -14.97
CA ASP A 58 16.02 12.32 -15.87
C ASP A 58 14.87 11.84 -16.77
N ARG A 59 14.05 10.90 -16.28
CA ARG A 59 12.87 10.42 -17.00
C ARG A 59 11.64 11.25 -16.68
N LYS A 60 10.79 11.38 -17.69
CA LYS A 60 9.44 11.95 -17.61
C LYS A 60 8.43 11.03 -18.27
N ILE A 61 7.14 11.26 -18.00
CA ILE A 61 6.06 10.56 -18.70
C ILE A 61 6.27 10.69 -20.22
N GLY A 62 6.12 9.57 -20.93
CA GLY A 62 6.43 9.42 -22.35
C GLY A 62 7.89 9.05 -22.66
N SER A 63 8.74 8.81 -21.66
CA SER A 63 10.10 8.30 -21.92
C SER A 63 10.07 6.88 -22.53
N PRO A 64 11.01 6.55 -23.42
CA PRO A 64 11.08 5.23 -24.04
C PRO A 64 11.46 4.14 -23.04
N ILE A 65 11.19 2.89 -23.41
CA ILE A 65 11.67 1.72 -22.68
C ILE A 65 13.20 1.66 -22.77
N THR A 66 13.84 1.11 -21.74
CA THR A 66 15.30 0.86 -21.80
C THR A 66 15.63 -0.50 -22.39
N ASP A 67 16.82 -0.62 -22.98
CA ASP A 67 17.36 -1.89 -23.48
C ASP A 67 17.35 -2.98 -22.39
N ARG A 68 17.55 -2.61 -21.13
CA ARG A 68 17.51 -3.54 -19.99
C ARG A 68 16.10 -4.01 -19.67
N ALA A 69 15.11 -3.12 -19.65
CA ALA A 69 13.72 -3.50 -19.49
C ALA A 69 13.22 -4.37 -20.65
N LEU A 70 13.64 -4.05 -21.88
CA LEU A 70 13.35 -4.86 -23.06
C LEU A 70 14.02 -6.25 -22.99
N TRP A 71 15.28 -6.30 -22.56
CA TRP A 71 15.98 -7.56 -22.33
C TRP A 71 15.26 -8.41 -21.26
N SER A 72 14.87 -7.79 -20.14
CA SER A 72 14.10 -8.43 -19.08
C SER A 72 12.78 -9.01 -19.59
N LEU A 73 12.03 -8.26 -20.40
CA LEU A 73 10.79 -8.74 -21.03
C LEU A 73 11.00 -10.02 -21.84
N HIS A 74 12.09 -10.11 -22.61
CA HIS A 74 12.38 -11.30 -23.41
C HIS A 74 12.86 -12.52 -22.59
N HIS A 75 13.44 -12.30 -21.42
CA HIS A 75 14.00 -13.37 -20.57
C HIS A 75 13.04 -13.79 -19.44
N MET A 76 11.98 -13.02 -19.19
CA MET A 76 10.87 -13.34 -18.27
C MET A 76 9.81 -14.22 -18.94
N GLN A 77 10.19 -15.42 -19.38
CA GLN A 77 9.24 -16.33 -20.02
C GLN A 77 8.16 -16.82 -19.03
N THR A 78 8.56 -17.21 -17.82
CA THR A 78 7.64 -17.68 -16.76
C THR A 78 7.66 -16.80 -15.52
N ASP A 79 8.80 -16.18 -15.22
CA ASP A 79 8.98 -15.39 -14.01
C ASP A 79 8.33 -14.01 -14.18
N SER A 80 7.53 -13.59 -13.21
CA SER A 80 6.91 -12.25 -13.22
C SER A 80 7.84 -11.17 -12.67
N VAL A 81 9.00 -11.53 -12.13
CA VAL A 81 9.93 -10.60 -11.46
C VAL A 81 11.37 -10.95 -11.82
N SER A 82 12.19 -9.94 -12.11
CA SER A 82 13.62 -10.16 -12.37
C SER A 82 14.35 -10.44 -11.07
N LYS A 83 15.50 -11.11 -11.16
CA LYS A 83 16.51 -10.98 -10.10
C LYS A 83 16.95 -9.50 -9.99
N PRO A 84 17.31 -9.00 -8.80
CA PRO A 84 17.90 -7.68 -8.67
C PRO A 84 19.17 -7.56 -9.52
N TYR A 85 19.33 -6.44 -10.21
CA TYR A 85 20.49 -6.15 -11.06
C TYR A 85 20.97 -4.72 -10.86
N PHE A 86 22.20 -4.44 -11.27
CA PHE A 86 22.78 -3.10 -11.18
C PHE A 86 22.83 -2.46 -12.57
N THR A 87 22.51 -1.17 -12.63
CA THR A 87 22.63 -0.37 -13.85
C THR A 87 23.35 0.94 -13.56
N ARG A 88 23.78 1.64 -14.62
CA ARG A 88 24.23 3.02 -14.52
C ARG A 88 23.25 3.90 -15.28
N ALA A 89 22.68 4.89 -14.59
CA ALA A 89 21.85 5.90 -15.24
C ALA A 89 22.71 6.87 -16.05
N LYS A 90 22.07 7.83 -16.73
CA LYS A 90 22.77 8.95 -17.36
C LYS A 90 23.58 9.69 -16.28
N GLY A 91 24.81 10.08 -16.62
CA GLY A 91 25.75 10.67 -15.64
C GLY A 91 26.53 9.66 -14.80
N GLY A 92 26.33 8.35 -14.99
CA GLY A 92 27.13 7.31 -14.34
C GLY A 92 26.60 6.84 -12.99
N VAL A 93 25.49 7.41 -12.53
CA VAL A 93 24.85 7.12 -11.24
C VAL A 93 24.57 5.63 -11.09
N LEU A 94 25.09 5.00 -10.05
CA LEU A 94 24.87 3.58 -9.79
C LEU A 94 23.44 3.34 -9.29
N MET A 95 22.70 2.49 -10.00
CA MET A 95 21.34 2.11 -9.62
C MET A 95 21.28 0.62 -9.30
N LYS A 96 20.49 0.23 -8.30
CA LYS A 96 20.04 -1.15 -8.10
C LYS A 96 18.58 -1.26 -8.48
N SER A 97 18.29 -2.14 -9.43
CA SER A 97 17.01 -2.18 -10.12
C SER A 97 16.37 -3.56 -10.05
N ILE A 98 15.04 -3.58 -10.11
CA ILE A 98 14.23 -4.77 -10.34
C ILE A 98 13.10 -4.41 -11.32
N THR A 99 12.74 -5.37 -12.16
CA THR A 99 11.63 -5.24 -13.11
C THR A 99 10.57 -6.28 -12.80
N ILE A 100 9.31 -5.86 -12.78
CA ILE A 100 8.13 -6.69 -12.54
C ILE A 100 7.26 -6.62 -13.79
N ALA A 101 6.88 -7.77 -14.34
CA ALA A 101 5.98 -7.87 -15.48
C ALA A 101 4.52 -7.80 -15.03
N ILE A 102 3.73 -6.93 -15.66
CA ILE A 102 2.29 -6.86 -15.49
C ILE A 102 1.65 -7.69 -16.60
N ARG A 103 0.81 -8.66 -16.21
CA ARG A 103 0.11 -9.55 -17.12
C ARG A 103 -1.39 -9.35 -17.05
N ASN A 104 -2.07 -9.47 -18.18
CA ASN A 104 -3.52 -9.45 -18.23
C ASN A 104 -4.14 -10.82 -17.92
N GLY A 105 -5.48 -10.91 -17.95
CA GLY A 105 -6.22 -12.16 -17.72
C GLY A 105 -5.85 -13.31 -18.68
N LYS A 106 -5.23 -13.00 -19.83
CA LYS A 106 -4.73 -13.96 -20.82
C LYS A 106 -3.25 -14.33 -20.62
N GLN A 107 -2.64 -13.89 -19.51
CA GLN A 107 -1.21 -14.09 -19.19
C GLN A 107 -0.23 -13.38 -20.15
N HIS A 108 -0.71 -12.48 -21.01
CA HIS A 108 0.15 -11.66 -21.86
C HIS A 108 0.75 -10.51 -21.05
N VAL A 109 2.04 -10.23 -21.25
CA VAL A 109 2.69 -9.08 -20.62
C VAL A 109 2.24 -7.81 -21.33
N ILE A 110 1.58 -6.92 -20.59
CA ILE A 110 1.02 -5.66 -21.09
C ILE A 110 1.79 -4.43 -20.59
N GLY A 111 2.57 -4.61 -19.52
CA GLY A 111 3.33 -3.53 -18.90
C GLY A 111 4.47 -4.03 -18.04
N LEU A 112 5.29 -3.10 -17.56
CA LEU A 112 6.38 -3.36 -16.62
C LEU A 112 6.36 -2.32 -15.50
N ILE A 113 6.69 -2.73 -14.28
CA ILE A 113 7.10 -1.81 -13.20
C ILE A 113 8.60 -1.97 -13.01
N CYS A 114 9.35 -0.89 -13.20
CA CYS A 114 10.76 -0.83 -12.86
C CYS A 114 10.93 -0.05 -11.57
N ILE A 115 11.53 -0.68 -10.56
CA ILE A 115 11.90 -0.02 -9.30
C ILE A 115 13.42 0.13 -9.32
N ASN A 116 13.92 1.36 -9.19
CA ASN A 116 15.31 1.74 -9.32
C ASN A 116 15.77 2.53 -8.10
N LEU A 117 16.68 1.95 -7.32
CA LEU A 117 17.26 2.59 -6.14
C LEU A 117 18.58 3.28 -6.50
N ASN A 118 18.69 4.58 -6.23
CA ASN A 118 19.92 5.35 -6.44
C ASN A 118 20.94 5.07 -5.34
N LEU A 119 22.05 4.40 -5.66
CA LEU A 119 23.05 3.98 -4.67
C LEU A 119 24.17 4.99 -4.45
N ASP A 120 24.20 6.10 -5.20
CA ASP A 120 25.25 7.11 -5.06
C ASP A 120 24.92 8.19 -4.03
N VAL A 121 23.75 8.10 -3.39
CA VAL A 121 23.38 8.99 -2.29
C VAL A 121 23.92 8.47 -0.94
N PRO A 122 24.23 9.37 0.01
CA PRO A 122 24.69 8.96 1.33
C PRO A 122 23.68 8.04 2.04
N VAL A 123 24.19 6.99 2.67
CA VAL A 123 23.38 6.03 3.45
C VAL A 123 22.54 6.71 4.53
N SER A 124 23.01 7.83 5.09
CA SER A 124 22.26 8.61 6.07
C SER A 124 20.95 9.18 5.52
N GLN A 125 20.91 9.57 4.24
CA GLN A 125 19.68 10.06 3.61
C GLN A 125 18.67 8.92 3.45
N PHE A 126 19.13 7.73 3.05
CA PHE A 126 18.28 6.54 3.04
C PHE A 126 17.72 6.18 4.41
N LEU A 127 18.58 6.16 5.43
CA LEU A 127 18.16 5.80 6.79
C LEU A 127 17.17 6.80 7.38
N SER A 128 17.23 8.08 6.98
CA SER A 128 16.31 9.11 7.47
C SER A 128 14.85 8.80 7.15
N THR A 129 14.56 8.13 6.03
CA THR A 129 13.20 7.70 5.66
C THR A 129 12.66 6.59 6.58
N PHE A 130 13.55 5.83 7.23
CA PHE A 130 13.17 4.69 8.09
C PHE A 130 13.25 5.00 9.59
N ILE A 131 13.66 6.21 9.97
CA ILE A 131 13.70 6.65 11.36
C ILE A 131 12.34 7.25 11.71
N ALA A 132 11.67 6.67 12.70
CA ALA A 132 10.39 7.20 13.18
C ALA A 132 10.57 8.61 13.77
N PRO A 133 9.65 9.55 13.50
CA PRO A 133 9.57 10.79 14.27
C PRO A 133 9.35 10.45 15.76
N GLN A 134 9.86 11.28 16.68
CA GLN A 134 9.79 10.99 18.13
C GLN A 134 8.37 10.92 18.71
N GLU A 135 7.34 11.23 17.95
CA GLU A 135 5.91 11.15 18.32
C GLU A 135 5.15 10.13 17.47
N SER A 136 5.66 8.90 17.34
CA SER A 136 4.90 7.81 16.72
C SER A 136 4.27 6.92 17.79
N ASP A 137 3.08 7.29 18.26
CA ASP A 137 2.20 6.36 18.95
C ASP A 137 1.52 5.50 17.87
N THR A 138 2.16 4.39 17.50
CA THR A 138 1.64 3.49 16.48
C THR A 138 1.78 2.04 16.94
N SER A 139 0.97 1.66 17.93
CA SER A 139 0.69 0.24 18.17
C SER A 139 -0.15 -0.28 17.00
N VAL A 140 0.48 -0.97 16.05
CA VAL A 140 -0.23 -1.73 15.01
C VAL A 140 -0.50 -3.13 15.56
N ASN A 141 -1.77 -3.52 15.60
CA ASN A 141 -2.18 -4.83 16.09
C ASN A 141 -2.00 -5.90 14.99
N PHE A 142 -1.05 -6.79 15.18
CA PHE A 142 -0.81 -7.94 14.30
C PHE A 142 -1.59 -9.16 14.79
N ALA A 143 -2.88 -9.19 14.51
CA ALA A 143 -3.72 -10.33 14.82
C ALA A 143 -3.48 -11.51 13.87
N SER A 144 -3.45 -12.73 14.40
CA SER A 144 -3.28 -13.99 13.64
C SER A 144 -4.56 -14.50 12.98
N SER A 145 -5.72 -13.94 13.36
CA SER A 145 -7.05 -14.28 12.82
C SER A 145 -7.99 -13.09 12.96
N VAL A 146 -9.16 -13.15 12.30
CA VAL A 146 -10.20 -12.12 12.41
C VAL A 146 -10.76 -12.08 13.83
N GLU A 147 -10.91 -13.24 14.47
CA GLU A 147 -11.33 -13.37 15.86
C GLU A 147 -10.30 -12.74 16.81
N ASP A 148 -9.01 -13.01 16.61
CA ASP A 148 -7.93 -12.39 17.39
C ASP A 148 -7.90 -10.86 17.21
N LEU A 149 -8.19 -10.37 16.00
CA LEU A 149 -8.23 -8.94 15.71
C LEU A 149 -9.34 -8.25 16.50
N VAL A 150 -10.54 -8.84 16.51
CA VAL A 150 -11.67 -8.33 17.28
C VAL A 150 -11.34 -8.34 18.76
N ALA A 151 -10.89 -9.47 19.31
CA ALA A 151 -10.57 -9.61 20.72
C ALA A 151 -9.49 -8.59 21.16
N GLN A 152 -8.38 -8.50 20.44
CA GLN A 152 -7.30 -7.56 20.78
C GLN A 152 -7.74 -6.10 20.65
N THR A 153 -8.54 -5.75 19.64
CA THR A 153 -9.02 -4.37 19.47
C THR A 153 -10.00 -3.97 20.56
N ILE A 154 -10.82 -4.92 21.03
CA ILE A 154 -11.69 -4.72 22.20
C ILE A 154 -10.84 -4.45 23.44
N GLU A 155 -9.85 -5.31 23.73
CA GLU A 155 -8.97 -5.14 24.89
C GLU A 155 -8.21 -3.81 24.87
N SER A 156 -7.56 -3.48 23.74
CA SER A 156 -6.79 -2.24 23.65
C SER A 156 -7.67 -1.00 23.82
N THR A 157 -8.88 -1.01 23.27
CA THR A 157 -9.83 0.11 23.40
C THR A 157 -10.39 0.23 24.82
N ILE A 158 -10.60 -0.90 25.51
CA ILE A 158 -10.97 -0.92 26.92
C ILE A 158 -9.86 -0.31 27.76
N ASP A 159 -8.62 -0.76 27.59
CA ASP A 159 -7.48 -0.28 28.36
C ASP A 159 -7.23 1.22 28.12
N GLU A 160 -7.31 1.68 26.87
CA GLU A 160 -7.19 3.09 26.49
C GLU A 160 -8.20 3.96 27.24
N ILE A 161 -9.48 3.60 27.20
CA ILE A 161 -10.57 4.40 27.78
C ILE A 161 -10.67 4.23 29.29
N GLN A 162 -10.31 3.06 29.83
CA GLN A 162 -10.27 2.87 31.28
C GLN A 162 -9.17 3.71 31.92
N ASN A 163 -8.04 3.90 31.24
CA ASN A 163 -6.93 4.72 31.71
C ASN A 163 -7.10 6.23 31.42
N ASP A 164 -8.00 6.61 30.51
CA ASP A 164 -8.33 8.01 30.28
C ASP A 164 -9.11 8.62 31.47
N ARG A 165 -8.51 9.64 32.09
CA ARG A 165 -9.10 10.38 33.23
C ARG A 165 -10.15 11.41 32.82
N ASN A 166 -10.20 11.76 31.54
CA ASN A 166 -11.16 12.72 31.01
C ASN A 166 -12.54 12.09 30.78
N VAL A 167 -12.61 10.76 30.67
CA VAL A 167 -13.85 10.03 30.48
C VAL A 167 -14.46 9.68 31.84
N ALA A 168 -15.64 10.25 32.13
CA ALA A 168 -16.39 9.91 33.34
C ALA A 168 -16.72 8.41 33.39
N ASN A 169 -16.61 7.79 34.56
CA ASN A 169 -16.79 6.33 34.71
C ASN A 169 -18.15 5.83 34.21
N ASN A 170 -19.22 6.61 34.34
CA ASN A 170 -20.56 6.27 33.83
C ASN A 170 -20.65 6.32 32.29
N ASN A 171 -19.72 7.00 31.63
CA ASN A 171 -19.67 7.15 30.18
C ASN A 171 -18.66 6.19 29.51
N LYS A 172 -17.80 5.50 30.28
CA LYS A 172 -16.76 4.62 29.72
C LYS A 172 -17.31 3.56 28.77
N ASN A 173 -18.36 2.85 29.16
CA ASN A 173 -18.97 1.82 28.29
C ASN A 173 -19.52 2.40 26.98
N ARG A 174 -20.12 3.60 27.03
CA ARG A 174 -20.60 4.29 25.82
C ARG A 174 -19.41 4.71 24.95
N GLN A 175 -18.36 5.27 25.54
CA GLN A 175 -17.17 5.71 24.81
C GLN A 175 -16.44 4.53 24.15
N ILE A 176 -16.35 3.38 24.84
CA ILE A 176 -15.74 2.15 24.29
C ILE A 176 -16.52 1.68 23.06
N VAL A 177 -17.85 1.56 23.18
CA VAL A 177 -18.69 1.15 22.04
C VAL A 177 -18.62 2.15 20.89
N THR A 178 -18.51 3.45 21.18
CA THR A 178 -18.36 4.50 20.16
C THR A 178 -17.05 4.36 19.39
N THR A 179 -15.94 4.21 20.13
CA THR A 179 -14.60 4.06 19.53
C THR A 179 -14.50 2.76 18.72
N LEU A 180 -15.10 1.66 19.20
CA LEU A 180 -15.17 0.40 18.43
C LEU A 180 -16.03 0.51 17.17
N PHE A 181 -17.08 1.34 17.20
CA PHE A 181 -17.91 1.62 16.03
C PHE A 181 -17.15 2.42 14.97
N GLU A 182 -16.41 3.45 15.38
CA GLU A 182 -15.55 4.25 14.49
C GLU A 182 -14.42 3.41 13.88
N LYS A 183 -13.88 2.43 14.63
CA LYS A 183 -12.89 1.45 14.15
C LYS A 183 -13.48 0.39 13.21
N GLY A 184 -14.79 0.38 12.95
CA GLY A 184 -15.46 -0.57 12.03
C GLY A 184 -15.57 -2.00 12.57
N ILE A 185 -15.33 -2.22 13.87
CA ILE A 185 -15.30 -3.58 14.46
C ILE A 185 -16.64 -4.30 14.35
N PHE A 186 -17.76 -3.56 14.33
CA PHE A 186 -19.10 -4.14 14.25
C PHE A 186 -19.52 -4.61 12.86
N ASP A 187 -18.71 -4.37 11.82
CA ASP A 187 -18.91 -4.99 10.49
C ASP A 187 -18.49 -6.47 10.49
N ILE A 188 -17.72 -6.89 11.50
CA ILE A 188 -17.28 -8.27 11.68
C ILE A 188 -18.36 -9.08 12.40
N LYS A 189 -18.63 -10.29 11.89
CA LYS A 189 -19.62 -11.20 12.46
C LYS A 189 -19.28 -11.53 13.92
N ASP A 190 -20.31 -11.59 14.76
CA ASP A 190 -20.22 -11.91 16.19
C ASP A 190 -19.47 -10.90 17.09
N ALA A 191 -18.92 -9.80 16.54
CA ALA A 191 -18.25 -8.76 17.33
C ALA A 191 -19.15 -8.15 18.41
N ILE A 192 -20.45 -7.98 18.13
CA ILE A 192 -21.43 -7.48 19.10
C ILE A 192 -21.54 -8.39 20.34
N ASN A 193 -21.48 -9.71 20.14
CA ASN A 193 -21.56 -10.66 21.24
C ASN A 193 -20.29 -10.57 22.11
N GLN A 194 -19.12 -10.51 21.48
CA GLN A 194 -17.83 -10.38 22.18
C GLN A 194 -17.73 -9.08 23.00
N VAL A 195 -18.17 -7.96 22.43
CA VAL A 195 -18.19 -6.66 23.14
C VAL A 195 -19.14 -6.68 24.33
N ALA A 196 -20.34 -7.24 24.16
CA ALA A 196 -21.32 -7.34 25.23
C ALA A 196 -20.80 -8.17 26.41
N GLU A 197 -20.19 -9.33 26.11
CA GLU A 197 -19.57 -10.21 27.11
C GLU A 197 -18.39 -9.52 27.81
N ARG A 198 -17.49 -8.89 27.03
CA ARG A 198 -16.27 -8.31 27.59
C ARG A 198 -16.48 -7.05 28.44
N LEU A 199 -17.54 -6.30 28.14
CA LEU A 199 -17.95 -5.10 28.90
C LEU A 199 -18.97 -5.40 30.02
N ASP A 200 -19.40 -6.66 30.15
CA ASP A 200 -20.46 -7.08 31.07
C ASP A 200 -21.76 -6.25 30.92
N ILE A 201 -22.21 -6.09 29.67
CA ILE A 201 -23.46 -5.37 29.33
C ILE A 201 -24.34 -6.21 28.40
N SER A 202 -25.63 -5.86 28.33
CA SER A 202 -26.53 -6.55 27.41
C SER A 202 -26.23 -6.19 25.95
N ARG A 203 -26.45 -7.14 25.04
CA ARG A 203 -26.41 -6.88 23.58
C ARG A 203 -27.33 -5.73 23.17
N HIS A 204 -28.49 -5.61 23.83
CA HIS A 204 -29.43 -4.52 23.61
C HIS A 204 -28.81 -3.15 23.94
N THR A 205 -27.99 -3.08 25.00
CA THR A 205 -27.25 -1.87 25.37
C THR A 205 -26.22 -1.48 24.29
N VAL A 206 -25.50 -2.46 23.74
CA VAL A 206 -24.56 -2.23 22.62
C VAL A 206 -25.30 -1.68 21.39
N TYR A 207 -26.41 -2.32 20.99
CA TYR A 207 -27.25 -1.83 19.89
C TYR A 207 -27.82 -0.43 20.16
N LEU A 208 -28.21 -0.13 21.40
CA LEU A 208 -28.72 1.18 21.79
C LEU A 208 -27.66 2.27 21.60
N TYR A 209 -26.42 2.03 22.01
CA TYR A 209 -25.33 2.98 21.78
C TYR A 209 -25.01 3.16 20.29
N ILE A 210 -24.92 2.06 19.53
CA ILE A 210 -24.70 2.13 18.07
C ILE A 210 -25.81 2.94 17.39
N ARG A 211 -27.07 2.74 17.79
CA ARG A 211 -28.20 3.50 17.25
C ARG A 211 -28.11 4.99 17.58
N GLN A 212 -27.76 5.35 18.82
CA GLN A 212 -27.58 6.74 19.22
C GLN A 212 -26.49 7.43 18.40
N ILE A 213 -25.34 6.76 18.20
CA ILE A 213 -24.24 7.28 17.37
C ILE A 213 -24.71 7.55 15.93
N LYS A 214 -25.48 6.63 15.35
CA LYS A 214 -26.02 6.82 13.98
C LYS A 214 -26.99 8.00 13.88
N GLN A 215 -27.75 8.28 14.95
CA GLN A 215 -28.68 9.42 14.99
C GLN A 215 -27.96 10.75 15.24
N ASP A 216 -26.86 10.75 15.97
CA ASP A 216 -26.05 11.94 16.24
C ASP A 216 -25.22 12.39 14.99
N ASN A 217 -25.02 11.48 14.03
CA ASN A 217 -24.28 11.72 12.79
C ASN A 217 -25.17 12.08 11.58
N GLU A 218 -26.49 12.16 11.76
CA GLU A 218 -27.48 12.63 10.78
C GLU A 218 -27.84 14.11 11.01
#